data_AF-A0A7C0V2Y7-F1
#
_entry.id   AF-A0A7C0V2Y7-F1
#
_cell.length_a   1.000
_cell.length_b   1.000
_cell.length_c   1.000
_cell.angle_alpha   90.00
_cell.angle_beta   90.00
_cell.angle_gamma   90.00
#
_symmetry.space_group_name_H-M   'P 1'
#
loop_
_entity.id
_entity.type
_entity.pdbx_description
1 polymer ?
#
loop_
_entity_poly.entity_id
_entity_poly.type
_entity_poly.pdbx_seq_one_letter_code
_entity_poly.pdbx_strand_id
1 'polypeptide(L)'
;MDNYFLDELTIENETKIVLLVMDGLGGLRIPGKSGTELQEAHTPNLDQLAKESVCGLLDPIWPGVTPGSGPAHFSLFGYNAFEYNLGRGVLDAAGIGFKFTDRDVAARINFATIDENGNLVDRRAGRLPTEENQRLCEKIKKNISVPSGIEFFIEPTKEYRSVIILRGEGLSGQVADTDPQKIGVPPLDPIALSPEAERTAAIFKDLLKQIRDILADEPRGNMLLLRGVDKYKHIPSMEKRFKLRSYAIANYPMYRGVAQMVGMVLHPITPDIPS
;
A
#
# COMPACT_ATOMS: atom_id res chain seq x y z
N MET A 1 15.94 -0.54 -20.28
CA MET A 1 16.43 0.75 -20.78
C MET A 1 16.77 1.55 -19.55
N ASP A 2 18.03 1.94 -19.36
CA ASP A 2 18.43 2.60 -18.11
C ASP A 2 17.63 3.88 -17.91
N ASN A 3 16.86 3.94 -16.82
CA ASN A 3 15.96 5.04 -16.48
C ASN A 3 16.66 6.42 -16.53
N TYR A 4 17.97 6.43 -16.33
CA TYR A 4 18.84 7.60 -16.35
C TYR A 4 18.78 8.40 -17.67
N PHE A 5 18.65 7.73 -18.81
CA PHE A 5 18.69 8.40 -20.11
C PHE A 5 17.43 9.23 -20.41
N LEU A 6 16.26 8.75 -19.95
CA LEU A 6 14.99 9.47 -20.14
C LEU A 6 14.95 10.76 -19.33
N ASP A 7 15.48 10.72 -18.10
CA ASP A 7 15.50 11.86 -17.19
C ASP A 7 16.36 13.01 -17.74
N GLU A 8 17.43 12.72 -18.50
CA GLU A 8 18.32 13.73 -19.11
C GLU A 8 17.81 14.29 -20.44
N LEU A 9 17.03 13.51 -21.20
CA LEU A 9 16.50 13.92 -22.51
C LEU A 9 15.15 14.64 -22.45
N THR A 10 14.53 14.73 -21.28
CA THR A 10 13.20 15.30 -21.15
C THR A 10 13.24 16.82 -21.33
N ILE A 11 12.40 17.33 -22.24
CA ILE A 11 12.22 18.75 -22.54
C ILE A 11 10.79 19.16 -22.21
N GLU A 12 10.63 20.28 -21.52
CA GLU A 12 9.31 20.85 -21.22
C GLU A 12 8.62 21.36 -22.50
N ASN A 13 7.32 21.10 -22.62
CA ASN A 13 6.48 21.62 -23.70
C ASN A 13 5.07 21.97 -23.21
N GLU A 14 4.25 22.54 -24.08
CA GLU A 14 2.91 23.06 -23.71
C GLU A 14 1.76 22.07 -23.96
N THR A 15 2.03 20.89 -24.50
CA THR A 15 1.01 19.90 -24.81
C THR A 15 0.51 19.24 -23.54
N LYS A 16 -0.80 18.96 -23.48
CA LYS A 16 -1.44 18.27 -22.35
C LYS A 16 -1.61 16.78 -22.66
N ILE A 17 -1.43 15.95 -21.65
CA ILE A 17 -1.62 14.50 -21.72
C ILE A 17 -2.82 14.13 -20.84
N VAL A 18 -3.70 13.29 -21.37
CA VAL A 18 -4.76 12.63 -20.60
C VAL A 18 -4.49 11.13 -20.61
N LEU A 19 -4.17 10.57 -19.44
CA LEU A 19 -4.04 9.13 -19.23
C LEU A 19 -5.32 8.63 -18.55
N LEU A 20 -6.11 7.83 -19.28
CA LEU A 20 -7.28 7.15 -18.74
C LEU A 20 -6.93 5.69 -18.44
N VAL A 21 -7.07 5.28 -17.18
CA VAL A 21 -6.88 3.89 -16.76
C VAL A 21 -8.23 3.28 -16.43
N MET A 22 -8.64 2.27 -17.20
CA MET A 22 -9.81 1.45 -16.90
C MET A 22 -9.35 0.21 -16.14
N ASP A 23 -9.56 0.21 -14.82
CA ASP A 23 -9.10 -0.87 -13.95
C ASP A 23 -9.80 -2.20 -14.30
N GLY A 24 -9.02 -3.29 -14.37
CA GLY A 24 -9.54 -4.62 -14.69
C GLY A 24 -10.14 -4.79 -16.08
N LEU A 25 -9.82 -3.91 -17.05
CA LEU A 25 -10.41 -3.95 -18.40
C LEU A 25 -10.14 -5.26 -19.16
N GLY A 26 -8.97 -5.85 -18.96
CA GLY A 26 -8.58 -7.09 -19.64
C GLY A 26 -9.48 -8.26 -19.21
N GLY A 27 -10.11 -8.90 -20.19
CA GLY A 27 -11.03 -10.01 -19.97
C GLY A 27 -10.62 -11.30 -20.71
N LEU A 28 -11.34 -12.38 -20.42
CA LEU A 28 -11.24 -13.63 -21.16
C LEU A 28 -12.50 -13.83 -22.00
N ARG A 29 -12.41 -14.67 -23.04
CA ARG A 29 -13.58 -14.99 -23.85
C ARG A 29 -14.68 -15.58 -22.96
N ILE A 30 -15.87 -15.00 -23.03
CA ILE A 30 -17.02 -15.45 -22.26
C ILE A 30 -17.57 -16.76 -22.89
N PRO A 31 -17.78 -17.83 -22.10
CA PRO A 31 -18.40 -19.06 -22.61
C PRO A 31 -19.75 -18.78 -23.28
N GLY A 32 -19.93 -19.25 -24.51
CA GLY A 32 -21.17 -19.05 -25.29
C GLY A 32 -21.30 -17.69 -25.97
N LYS A 33 -20.28 -16.83 -25.93
CA LYS A 33 -20.23 -15.52 -26.60
C LYS A 33 -19.12 -15.43 -27.65
N SER A 34 -19.13 -14.33 -28.40
CA SER A 34 -18.17 -14.10 -29.47
C SER A 34 -16.84 -13.57 -28.93
N GLY A 35 -16.86 -12.80 -27.84
CA GLY A 35 -15.67 -12.15 -27.31
C GLY A 35 -15.56 -12.08 -25.78
N THR A 36 -14.69 -11.18 -25.34
CA THR A 36 -14.54 -10.74 -23.94
C THR A 36 -15.66 -9.77 -23.54
N GLU A 37 -15.72 -9.41 -22.27
CA GLU A 37 -16.65 -8.42 -21.73
C GLU A 37 -16.59 -7.09 -22.49
N LEU A 38 -15.38 -6.60 -22.80
CA LEU A 38 -15.19 -5.37 -23.58
C LEU A 38 -15.68 -5.52 -25.03
N GLN A 39 -15.49 -6.68 -25.65
CA GLN A 39 -15.91 -6.92 -27.04
C GLN A 39 -17.44 -7.04 -27.17
N GLU A 40 -18.13 -7.51 -26.13
CA GLU A 40 -19.59 -7.63 -26.11
C GLU A 40 -20.28 -6.32 -25.66
N ALA A 41 -19.56 -5.41 -25.01
CA ALA A 41 -20.08 -4.12 -24.57
C ALA A 41 -20.32 -3.17 -25.75
N HIS A 42 -21.37 -2.33 -25.65
CA HIS A 42 -21.59 -1.27 -26.63
C HIS A 42 -20.73 -0.04 -26.29
N THR A 43 -19.59 0.11 -26.96
CA THR A 43 -18.58 1.13 -26.65
C THR A 43 -18.30 2.11 -27.80
N PRO A 44 -19.31 2.81 -28.36
CA PRO A 44 -19.15 3.58 -29.60
C PRO A 44 -18.05 4.65 -29.51
N ASN A 45 -17.85 5.26 -28.34
CA ASN A 45 -16.81 6.27 -28.13
C ASN A 45 -15.39 5.66 -28.11
N LEU A 46 -15.20 4.49 -27.49
CA LEU A 46 -13.91 3.79 -27.50
C LEU A 46 -13.62 3.24 -28.89
N ASP A 47 -14.64 2.72 -29.58
CA ASP A 47 -14.53 2.19 -30.94
C ASP A 47 -14.14 3.29 -31.93
N GLN A 48 -14.71 4.49 -31.78
CA GLN A 48 -14.32 5.65 -32.58
C GLN A 48 -12.87 6.07 -32.28
N LEU A 49 -12.52 6.22 -31.00
CA LEU A 49 -11.18 6.62 -30.60
C LEU A 49 -10.12 5.64 -31.12
N ALA A 50 -10.39 4.34 -31.07
CA ALA A 50 -9.50 3.30 -31.60
C ALA A 50 -9.30 3.39 -33.12
N LYS A 51 -10.32 3.78 -33.89
CA LYS A 51 -10.22 3.95 -35.35
C LYS A 51 -9.37 5.16 -35.76
N GLU A 52 -9.35 6.19 -34.93
CA GLU A 52 -8.66 7.45 -35.18
C GLU A 52 -7.26 7.51 -34.53
N SER A 53 -6.88 6.48 -33.77
CA SER A 53 -5.66 6.43 -32.95
C SER A 53 -4.75 5.23 -33.27
N VAL A 54 -3.62 5.14 -32.58
CA VAL A 54 -2.74 3.96 -32.60
C VAL A 54 -3.13 3.03 -31.47
N CYS A 55 -3.40 1.76 -31.78
CA CYS A 55 -3.70 0.71 -30.80
C CYS A 55 -2.49 -0.21 -30.58
N GLY A 56 -2.43 -0.81 -29.39
CA GLY A 56 -1.40 -1.78 -29.02
C GLY A 56 -1.78 -2.57 -27.78
N LEU A 57 -0.89 -3.47 -27.38
CA LEU A 57 -0.99 -4.23 -26.13
C LEU A 57 0.04 -3.71 -25.14
N LEU A 58 -0.30 -3.77 -23.85
CA LEU A 58 0.57 -3.35 -22.76
C LEU A 58 0.65 -4.46 -21.72
N ASP A 59 1.87 -4.92 -21.44
CA ASP A 59 2.19 -5.67 -20.23
C ASP A 59 2.64 -4.67 -19.15
N PRO A 60 1.85 -4.42 -18.09
CA PRO A 60 2.18 -3.38 -17.12
C PRO A 60 3.50 -3.61 -16.37
N ILE A 61 3.94 -4.87 -16.22
CA ILE A 61 5.19 -5.21 -15.52
C ILE A 61 6.10 -6.00 -16.43
N TRP A 62 5.66 -7.19 -16.83
CA TRP A 62 6.40 -8.10 -17.68
C TRP A 62 5.46 -9.19 -18.22
N PRO A 63 5.71 -9.76 -19.41
CA PRO A 63 4.94 -10.91 -19.90
C PRO A 63 4.83 -12.03 -18.86
N GLY A 64 3.59 -12.44 -18.58
CA GLY A 64 3.29 -13.52 -17.62
C GLY A 64 3.34 -13.12 -16.14
N VAL A 65 3.67 -11.88 -15.80
CA VAL A 65 3.66 -11.40 -14.40
C VAL A 65 2.32 -10.75 -14.10
N THR A 66 1.55 -11.32 -13.17
CA THR A 66 0.31 -10.71 -12.68
C THR A 66 0.63 -9.58 -11.70
N PRO A 67 0.32 -8.32 -12.03
CA PRO A 67 0.65 -7.21 -11.16
C PRO A 67 -0.39 -7.01 -10.05
N GLY A 68 0.07 -6.52 -8.90
CA GLY A 68 -0.80 -5.81 -7.97
C GLY A 68 -1.09 -4.39 -8.47
N SER A 69 -2.19 -3.79 -8.02
CA SER A 69 -2.62 -2.43 -8.39
C SER A 69 -1.52 -1.38 -8.20
N GLY A 70 -0.76 -1.43 -7.11
CA GLY A 70 0.34 -0.49 -6.83
C GLY A 70 1.45 -0.54 -7.88
N PRO A 71 2.17 -1.67 -8.03
CA PRO A 71 3.18 -1.86 -9.06
C PRO A 71 2.69 -1.53 -10.49
N ALA A 72 1.47 -1.95 -10.86
CA ALA A 72 0.91 -1.65 -12.18
C ALA A 72 0.83 -0.14 -12.46
N HIS A 73 0.34 0.64 -11.49
CA HIS A 73 0.20 2.09 -11.65
C HIS A 73 1.55 2.81 -11.66
N PHE A 74 2.53 2.35 -10.87
CA PHE A 74 3.89 2.89 -10.98
C PHE A 74 4.47 2.71 -12.39
N SER A 75 4.32 1.52 -12.97
CA SER A 75 4.75 1.29 -14.35
C SER A 75 4.01 2.14 -15.37
N LEU A 76 2.69 2.31 -15.22
CA LEU A 76 1.90 3.20 -16.07
C LEU A 76 2.37 4.66 -15.98
N PHE A 77 2.88 5.08 -14.82
CA PHE A 77 3.47 6.40 -14.61
C PHE A 77 4.94 6.48 -15.05
N GLY A 78 5.50 5.43 -15.64
CA GLY A 78 6.87 5.40 -16.16
C GLY A 78 7.93 4.98 -15.13
N TYR A 79 7.55 4.45 -13.97
CA TYR A 79 8.47 3.98 -12.93
C TYR A 79 8.68 2.47 -13.03
N ASN A 80 9.93 2.02 -13.01
CA ASN A 80 10.22 0.60 -13.00
C ASN A 80 9.78 -0.03 -11.67
N ALA A 81 8.72 -0.84 -11.70
CA ALA A 81 8.17 -1.49 -10.52
C ALA A 81 9.14 -2.47 -9.83
N PHE A 82 10.16 -2.98 -10.53
CA PHE A 82 11.20 -3.81 -9.92
C PHE A 82 12.22 -2.98 -9.13
N GLU A 83 12.50 -1.75 -9.55
CA GLU A 83 13.40 -0.82 -8.85
C GLU A 83 12.67 -0.14 -7.69
N TYR A 84 11.49 0.40 -7.95
CA TYR A 84 10.60 1.04 -6.97
C TYR A 84 9.63 0.03 -6.36
N ASN A 85 10.13 -1.14 -5.98
CA ASN A 85 9.33 -2.17 -5.35
C ASN A 85 8.99 -1.74 -3.92
N LEU A 86 7.74 -1.35 -3.70
CA LEU A 86 7.21 -1.00 -2.38
C LEU A 86 6.66 -2.27 -1.71
N GLY A 87 7.12 -2.51 -0.48
CA GLY A 87 6.63 -3.56 0.38
C GLY A 87 5.18 -3.35 0.81
N ARG A 88 4.60 -4.42 1.37
CA ARG A 88 3.17 -4.48 1.70
C ARG A 88 2.75 -3.41 2.72
N GLY A 89 3.59 -3.11 3.71
CA GLY A 89 3.29 -2.08 4.71
C GLY A 89 3.16 -0.69 4.08
N VAL A 90 4.08 -0.33 3.20
CA VAL A 90 4.05 0.96 2.49
C VAL A 90 2.86 1.03 1.54
N LEU A 91 2.57 -0.04 0.79
CA LEU A 91 1.41 -0.09 -0.10
C LEU A 91 0.08 0.02 0.66
N ASP A 92 -0.09 -0.72 1.76
CA ASP A 92 -1.33 -0.66 2.55
C ASP A 92 -1.54 0.74 3.17
N ALA A 93 -0.46 1.40 3.61
CA ALA A 93 -0.53 2.77 4.13
C ALA A 93 -0.78 3.81 3.01
N ALA A 94 -0.23 3.60 1.81
CA ALA A 94 -0.62 4.37 0.62
C ALA A 94 -2.11 4.20 0.31
N GLY A 95 -2.61 2.98 0.50
CA GLY A 95 -4.01 2.58 0.35
C GLY A 95 -5.00 3.36 1.20
N ILE A 96 -4.56 4.03 2.26
CA ILE A 96 -5.40 4.92 3.10
C ILE A 96 -5.02 6.40 2.94
N GLY A 97 -4.20 6.73 1.93
CA GLY A 97 -3.75 8.10 1.67
C GLY A 97 -2.75 8.64 2.69
N PHE A 98 -1.97 7.77 3.35
CA PHE A 98 -0.90 8.21 4.25
C PHE A 98 0.18 8.99 3.46
N LYS A 99 0.61 10.13 4.02
CA LYS A 99 1.64 10.98 3.41
C LYS A 99 3.01 10.61 3.92
N PHE A 100 3.81 9.99 3.05
CA PHE A 100 5.14 9.49 3.39
C PHE A 100 6.25 10.54 3.36
N THR A 101 7.28 10.30 4.17
CA THR A 101 8.61 10.91 4.12
C THR A 101 9.67 9.81 4.04
N ASP A 102 10.89 10.14 3.64
CA ASP A 102 12.06 9.24 3.60
C ASP A 102 12.47 8.66 4.97
N ARG A 103 11.86 9.16 6.05
CA ARG A 103 12.04 8.72 7.44
C ARG A 103 11.03 7.67 7.89
N ASP A 104 10.12 7.26 7.00
CA ASP A 104 8.99 6.41 7.36
C ASP A 104 9.30 4.93 7.14
N VAL A 105 9.01 4.12 8.15
CA VAL A 105 8.91 2.66 8.06
C VAL A 105 7.47 2.27 8.34
N ALA A 106 6.86 1.53 7.41
CA ALA A 106 5.49 1.08 7.50
C ALA A 106 5.41 -0.44 7.63
N ALA A 107 4.50 -0.91 8.46
CA ALA A 107 4.17 -2.31 8.62
C ALA A 107 2.66 -2.49 8.47
N ARG A 108 2.24 -3.46 7.67
CA ARG A 108 0.86 -3.93 7.74
C ARG A 108 0.72 -4.70 9.05
N ILE A 109 -0.39 -4.51 9.74
CA ILE A 109 -0.69 -5.26 10.96
C ILE A 109 -2.03 -5.97 10.84
N ASN A 110 -2.10 -7.14 11.47
CA ASN A 110 -3.35 -7.81 11.77
C ASN A 110 -3.59 -7.78 13.27
N PHE A 111 -4.79 -7.38 13.68
CA PHE A 111 -5.30 -7.73 15.00
C PHE A 111 -5.48 -9.25 15.09
N ALA A 112 -4.96 -9.82 16.17
CA ALA A 112 -5.00 -11.23 16.49
C ALA A 112 -5.44 -11.42 17.94
N THR A 113 -5.86 -12.64 18.26
CA THR A 113 -6.23 -13.04 19.61
C THR A 113 -5.25 -14.08 20.12
N ILE A 114 -4.71 -13.86 21.31
CA ILE A 114 -3.89 -14.81 22.08
C ILE A 114 -4.65 -15.31 23.31
N ASP A 115 -4.32 -16.53 23.77
CA ASP A 115 -4.81 -17.10 25.02
C ASP A 115 -3.98 -16.63 26.25
N GLU A 116 -4.37 -17.11 27.43
CA GLU A 116 -3.69 -16.81 28.71
C GLU A 116 -2.23 -17.28 28.74
N ASN A 117 -1.89 -18.30 27.95
CA ASN A 117 -0.51 -18.78 27.81
C ASN A 117 0.29 -17.97 26.77
N GLY A 118 -0.33 -16.99 26.12
CA GLY A 118 0.26 -16.15 25.08
C GLY A 118 0.30 -16.80 23.69
N ASN A 119 -0.39 -17.91 23.47
CA ASN A 119 -0.45 -18.58 22.18
C ASN A 119 -1.54 -17.98 21.31
N LEU A 120 -1.27 -17.84 20.01
CA LEU A 120 -2.26 -17.40 19.04
C LEU A 120 -3.40 -18.41 18.91
N VAL A 121 -4.61 -17.97 19.21
CA VAL A 121 -5.85 -18.74 18.96
C VAL A 121 -6.53 -18.30 17.67
N ASP A 122 -6.37 -17.04 17.26
CA ASP A 122 -6.88 -16.53 16.00
C ASP A 122 -6.00 -15.40 15.45
N ARG A 123 -5.45 -15.59 14.25
CA ARG A 123 -4.57 -14.63 13.56
C ARG A 123 -5.29 -13.43 12.94
N ARG A 124 -6.62 -13.42 12.97
CA ARG A 124 -7.50 -12.39 12.39
C ARG A 124 -8.51 -11.86 13.40
N ALA A 125 -8.39 -12.27 14.67
CA ALA A 125 -9.30 -11.90 15.74
C ALA A 125 -10.79 -12.08 15.36
N GLY A 126 -11.12 -13.17 14.64
CA GLY A 126 -12.47 -13.48 14.14
C GLY A 126 -13.00 -12.52 13.10
N ARG A 127 -12.11 -11.84 12.35
CA ARG A 127 -12.42 -10.77 11.40
C ARG A 127 -13.25 -9.67 12.04
N LEU A 128 -12.65 -8.97 13.02
CA LEU A 128 -13.27 -7.83 13.69
C LEU A 128 -13.89 -6.87 12.66
N PRO A 129 -15.10 -6.35 12.90
CA PRO A 129 -15.64 -5.25 12.11
C PRO A 129 -14.69 -4.05 12.11
N THR A 130 -14.68 -3.26 11.03
CA THR A 130 -13.79 -2.09 10.91
C THR A 130 -14.01 -1.07 12.02
N GLU A 131 -15.24 -0.89 12.50
CA GLU A 131 -15.57 -0.01 13.63
C GLU A 131 -14.88 -0.45 14.93
N GLU A 132 -14.81 -1.75 15.17
CA GLU A 132 -14.14 -2.31 16.35
C GLU A 132 -12.62 -2.17 16.22
N ASN A 133 -12.07 -2.38 15.02
CA ASN A 133 -10.65 -2.09 14.76
C ASN A 133 -10.33 -0.61 15.01
N GLN A 134 -11.16 0.32 14.52
CA GLN A 134 -11.01 1.75 14.79
C GLN A 134 -10.95 2.03 16.29
N ARG A 135 -11.86 1.44 17.08
CA ARG A 135 -11.86 1.57 18.55
C ARG A 135 -10.54 1.09 19.17
N LEU A 136 -10.02 -0.06 18.74
CA LEU A 136 -8.76 -0.61 19.24
C LEU A 136 -7.55 0.25 18.83
N CYS A 137 -7.50 0.73 17.59
CA CYS A 137 -6.47 1.67 17.14
C CYS A 137 -6.46 2.94 18.00
N GLU A 138 -7.63 3.53 18.29
CA GLU A 138 -7.74 4.71 19.15
C GLU A 138 -7.34 4.41 20.60
N LYS A 139 -7.66 3.22 21.13
CA LYS A 139 -7.19 2.77 22.44
C LYS A 139 -5.66 2.69 22.49
N ILE A 140 -5.03 2.16 21.45
CA ILE A 140 -3.57 2.11 21.33
C ILE A 140 -2.99 3.53 21.27
N LYS A 141 -3.48 4.39 20.36
CA LYS A 141 -2.97 5.77 20.19
C LYS A 141 -2.95 6.56 21.50
N LYS A 142 -3.96 6.38 22.35
CA LYS A 142 -4.08 7.12 23.63
C LYS A 142 -3.11 6.66 24.71
N ASN A 143 -2.66 5.40 24.67
CA ASN A 143 -1.91 4.78 25.77
C ASN A 143 -0.48 4.37 25.39
N ILE A 144 -0.14 4.38 24.10
CA ILE A 144 1.18 3.98 23.62
C ILE A 144 2.23 5.04 23.94
N SER A 145 3.39 4.61 24.42
CA SER A 145 4.56 5.46 24.62
C SER A 145 5.61 5.14 23.57
N VAL A 146 6.18 6.17 22.97
CA VAL A 146 7.18 6.04 21.89
C VAL A 146 8.51 6.67 22.29
N PRO A 147 9.64 6.12 21.83
CA PRO A 147 10.95 6.71 22.11
C PRO A 147 11.07 8.15 21.57
N SER A 148 11.90 8.96 22.22
CA SER A 148 12.18 10.32 21.76
C SER A 148 12.70 10.34 20.31
N GLY A 149 12.18 11.27 19.51
CA GLY A 149 12.53 11.42 18.09
C GLY A 149 11.85 10.42 17.15
N ILE A 150 10.92 9.60 17.65
CA ILE A 150 10.07 8.71 16.84
C ILE A 150 8.63 9.17 16.93
N GLU A 151 7.98 9.36 15.79
CA GLU A 151 6.52 9.51 15.71
C GLU A 151 5.89 8.14 15.38
N PHE A 152 4.72 7.87 15.95
CA PHE A 152 3.98 6.64 15.74
C PHE A 152 2.59 6.95 15.21
N PHE A 153 2.22 6.24 14.16
CA PHE A 153 0.89 6.27 13.58
C PHE A 153 0.36 4.84 13.53
N ILE A 154 -0.91 4.66 13.85
CA ILE A 154 -1.63 3.41 13.62
C ILE A 154 -2.98 3.74 13.01
N GLU A 155 -3.25 3.25 11.80
CA GLU A 155 -4.51 3.59 11.12
C GLU A 155 -5.23 2.33 10.63
N PRO A 156 -6.54 2.20 10.89
CA PRO A 156 -7.32 1.07 10.44
C PRO A 156 -7.44 1.08 8.92
N THR A 157 -7.39 -0.10 8.32
CA THR A 157 -7.65 -0.27 6.88
C THR A 157 -9.02 -0.92 6.67
N LYS A 158 -9.11 -2.24 6.78
CA LYS A 158 -10.36 -2.99 6.62
C LYS A 158 -10.41 -4.18 7.56
N GLU A 159 -11.55 -4.37 8.21
CA GLU A 159 -11.78 -5.44 9.17
C GLU A 159 -10.68 -5.45 10.24
N TYR A 160 -9.99 -6.57 10.45
CA TYR A 160 -8.92 -6.77 11.42
C TYR A 160 -7.55 -6.19 11.00
N ARG A 161 -7.47 -5.51 9.84
CA ARG A 161 -6.20 -5.03 9.28
C ARG A 161 -6.02 -3.56 9.57
N SER A 162 -4.80 -3.18 9.89
CA SER A 162 -4.38 -1.79 10.04
C SER A 162 -2.96 -1.62 9.50
N VAL A 163 -2.43 -0.43 9.59
CA VAL A 163 -1.03 -0.14 9.31
C VAL A 163 -0.43 0.58 10.50
N ILE A 164 0.82 0.26 10.81
CA ILE A 164 1.66 1.06 11.71
C ILE A 164 2.70 1.78 10.87
N ILE A 165 2.90 3.06 11.14
CA ILE A 165 4.00 3.84 10.56
C ILE A 165 4.85 4.38 11.72
N LEU A 166 6.15 4.13 11.64
CA LEU A 166 7.16 4.78 12.48
C LEU A 166 7.87 5.81 11.63
N ARG A 167 7.92 7.06 12.09
CA ARG A 167 8.67 8.14 11.43
C ARG A 167 9.81 8.58 12.33
N GLY A 168 11.03 8.52 11.80
CA GLY A 168 12.21 8.96 12.53
C GLY A 168 13.52 8.63 11.82
N GLU A 169 14.60 9.23 12.31
CA GLU A 169 15.94 9.02 11.75
C GLU A 169 16.47 7.63 12.04
N GLY A 170 17.24 7.06 11.11
CA GLY A 170 17.94 5.78 11.32
C GLY A 170 17.02 4.55 11.43
N LEU A 171 15.79 4.63 10.92
CA LEU A 171 14.90 3.48 10.80
C LEU A 171 15.18 2.69 9.51
N SER A 172 14.88 1.39 9.54
CA SER A 172 15.05 0.44 8.43
C SER A 172 13.86 -0.51 8.36
N GLY A 173 13.44 -0.86 7.14
CA GLY A 173 12.34 -1.79 6.90
C GLY A 173 12.71 -3.26 7.07
N GLN A 174 13.98 -3.59 7.26
CA GLN A 174 14.46 -4.98 7.28
C GLN A 174 14.18 -5.68 8.63
N VAL A 175 12.90 -5.79 8.99
CA VAL A 175 12.43 -6.46 10.21
C VAL A 175 11.51 -7.61 9.81
N ALA A 176 11.72 -8.78 10.43
CA ALA A 176 10.93 -9.97 10.17
C ALA A 176 9.45 -9.80 10.57
N ASP A 177 8.56 -10.48 9.84
CA ASP A 177 7.14 -10.62 10.20
C ASP A 177 6.99 -11.31 11.57
N THR A 178 5.97 -10.90 12.34
CA THR A 178 5.67 -11.53 13.64
C THR A 178 4.54 -12.55 13.58
N ASP A 179 3.89 -12.71 12.42
CA ASP A 179 2.87 -13.74 12.16
C ASP A 179 3.52 -15.11 11.91
N PRO A 180 3.42 -16.10 12.82
CA PRO A 180 4.03 -17.43 12.65
C PRO A 180 3.29 -18.29 11.62
N GLN A 181 2.23 -17.77 11.02
CA GLN A 181 1.37 -18.42 10.05
C GLN A 181 0.59 -19.65 10.53
N LYS A 182 0.61 -19.93 11.82
CA LYS A 182 -0.12 -21.02 12.48
C LYS A 182 -0.66 -20.59 13.84
N ILE A 183 -1.63 -21.34 14.36
CA ILE A 183 -2.22 -21.15 15.69
C ILE A 183 -1.60 -22.14 16.69
N GLY A 184 -1.85 -21.95 17.98
CA GLY A 184 -1.32 -22.79 19.06
C GLY A 184 0.15 -22.54 19.41
N VAL A 185 0.72 -21.45 18.89
CA VAL A 185 2.09 -21.00 19.18
C VAL A 185 2.09 -19.50 19.47
N PRO A 186 3.07 -18.97 20.21
CA PRO A 186 3.17 -17.53 20.41
C PRO A 186 3.49 -16.80 19.10
N PRO A 187 3.14 -15.49 19.01
CA PRO A 187 3.68 -14.62 17.98
C PRO A 187 5.22 -14.64 17.97
N LEU A 188 5.82 -14.43 16.80
CA LEU A 188 7.28 -14.31 16.72
C LEU A 188 7.74 -12.94 17.22
N ASP A 189 8.98 -12.85 17.67
CA ASP A 189 9.60 -11.55 17.94
C ASP A 189 9.91 -10.82 16.63
N PRO A 190 9.80 -9.47 16.58
CA PRO A 190 10.31 -8.70 15.46
C PRO A 190 11.84 -8.72 15.52
N ILE A 191 12.45 -9.47 14.60
CA ILE A 191 13.90 -9.65 14.54
C ILE A 191 14.46 -8.81 13.38
N ALA A 192 15.58 -8.13 13.62
CA ALA A 192 16.30 -7.41 12.58
C ALA A 192 16.92 -8.40 11.59
N LEU A 193 16.73 -8.16 10.29
CA LEU A 193 17.32 -8.94 9.20
C LEU A 193 18.64 -8.34 8.71
N SER A 194 18.98 -7.14 9.19
CA SER A 194 20.28 -6.49 8.97
C SER A 194 20.68 -5.63 10.19
N PRO A 195 21.98 -5.28 10.35
CA PRO A 195 22.44 -4.44 11.45
C PRO A 195 21.72 -3.08 11.53
N GLU A 196 21.40 -2.47 10.39
CA GLU A 196 20.71 -1.17 10.32
C GLU A 196 19.26 -1.24 10.82
N ALA A 197 18.69 -2.45 10.90
CA ALA A 197 17.33 -2.66 11.38
C ALA A 197 17.23 -2.97 12.88
N GLU A 198 18.34 -3.14 13.60
CA GLU A 198 18.35 -3.44 15.04
C GLU A 198 17.55 -2.43 15.86
N ARG A 199 17.74 -1.13 15.57
CA ARG A 199 16.97 -0.07 16.23
C ARG A 199 15.47 -0.19 15.95
N THR A 200 15.09 -0.49 14.72
CA THR A 200 13.68 -0.58 14.33
C THR A 200 13.02 -1.81 14.95
N ALA A 201 13.71 -2.95 14.95
CA ALA A 201 13.26 -4.18 15.59
C ALA A 201 13.07 -3.99 17.11
N ALA A 202 14.00 -3.30 17.77
CA ALA A 202 13.88 -2.98 19.20
C ALA A 202 12.66 -2.10 19.50
N ILE A 203 12.42 -1.07 18.67
CA ILE A 203 11.22 -0.21 18.80
C ILE A 203 9.96 -1.04 18.62
N PHE A 204 9.86 -1.85 17.57
CA PHE A 204 8.69 -2.71 17.36
C PHE A 204 8.50 -3.72 18.49
N LYS A 205 9.57 -4.29 19.03
CA LYS A 205 9.49 -5.23 20.16
C LYS A 205 8.89 -4.57 21.39
N ASP A 206 9.35 -3.36 21.72
CA ASP A 206 8.82 -2.59 22.84
C ASP A 206 7.35 -2.19 22.61
N LEU A 207 7.02 -1.68 21.42
CA LEU A 207 5.65 -1.32 21.05
C LEU A 207 4.69 -2.51 21.11
N LEU A 208 5.08 -3.67 20.56
CA LEU A 208 4.23 -4.87 20.60
C LEU A 208 3.99 -5.36 22.04
N LYS A 209 4.98 -5.23 22.92
CA LYS A 209 4.83 -5.53 24.34
C LYS A 209 3.84 -4.57 25.00
N GLN A 210 4.02 -3.26 24.82
CA GLN A 210 3.09 -2.25 25.36
C GLN A 210 1.67 -2.47 24.83
N ILE A 211 1.52 -2.76 23.54
CA ILE A 211 0.21 -2.97 22.91
C ILE A 211 -0.48 -4.21 23.48
N ARG A 212 0.26 -5.30 23.73
CA ARG A 212 -0.28 -6.47 24.42
C ARG A 212 -0.84 -6.10 25.80
N ASP A 213 -0.13 -5.25 26.54
CA ASP A 213 -0.58 -4.80 27.87
C ASP A 213 -1.79 -3.86 27.78
N ILE A 214 -1.78 -2.91 26.82
CA ILE A 214 -2.89 -1.96 26.57
C ILE A 214 -4.19 -2.68 26.17
N LEU A 215 -4.07 -3.81 25.48
CA LEU A 215 -5.21 -4.58 24.97
C LEU A 215 -5.51 -5.83 25.81
N ALA A 216 -4.90 -5.99 26.98
CA ALA A 216 -5.02 -7.22 27.78
C ALA A 216 -6.45 -7.52 28.26
N ASP A 217 -7.29 -6.49 28.40
CA ASP A 217 -8.71 -6.57 28.77
C ASP A 217 -9.64 -6.82 27.56
N GLU A 218 -9.10 -6.83 26.34
CA GLU A 218 -9.89 -7.06 25.14
C GLU A 218 -10.10 -8.57 24.90
N PRO A 219 -11.35 -9.05 24.75
CA PRO A 219 -11.60 -10.48 24.55
C PRO A 219 -11.15 -10.98 23.16
N ARG A 220 -11.02 -10.08 22.19
CA ARG A 220 -10.56 -10.35 20.82
C ARG A 220 -9.70 -9.20 20.35
N GLY A 221 -8.69 -9.50 19.54
CA GLY A 221 -7.78 -8.45 19.04
C GLY A 221 -6.83 -7.94 20.12
N ASN A 222 -6.50 -8.76 21.12
CA ASN A 222 -5.60 -8.41 22.23
C ASN A 222 -4.10 -8.48 21.87
N MET A 223 -3.76 -8.70 20.60
CA MET A 223 -2.39 -8.74 20.11
C MET A 223 -2.30 -8.24 18.67
N LEU A 224 -1.14 -7.72 18.27
CA LEU A 224 -0.84 -7.38 16.88
C LEU A 224 0.19 -8.30 16.26
N LEU A 225 -0.01 -8.60 14.97
CA LEU A 225 0.95 -9.30 14.14
C LEU A 225 1.44 -8.38 13.02
N LEU A 226 2.73 -8.06 13.02
CA LEU A 226 3.40 -7.27 11.99
C LEU A 226 3.64 -8.13 10.75
N ARG A 227 3.41 -7.54 9.59
CA ARG A 227 3.59 -8.15 8.28
C ARG A 227 4.12 -7.17 7.26
N GLY A 228 5.14 -7.57 6.51
CA GLY A 228 5.74 -6.78 5.44
C GLY A 228 6.20 -5.41 5.91
N VAL A 229 7.02 -5.39 6.97
CA VAL A 229 7.72 -4.17 7.40
C VAL A 229 8.59 -3.71 6.24
N ASP A 230 8.47 -2.43 5.88
CA ASP A 230 9.26 -1.87 4.79
C ASP A 230 9.52 -0.38 5.00
N LYS A 231 10.67 0.09 4.52
CA LYS A 231 11.04 1.51 4.57
C LYS A 231 10.55 2.18 3.30
N TYR A 232 9.88 3.31 3.45
CA TYR A 232 9.55 4.13 2.30
C TYR A 232 10.83 4.59 1.61
N LYS A 233 10.95 4.27 0.31
CA LYS A 233 12.02 4.77 -0.55
C LYS A 233 11.45 5.93 -1.34
N HIS A 234 12.14 7.07 -1.28
CA HIS A 234 11.74 8.24 -2.04
C HIS A 234 11.68 7.92 -3.54
N ILE A 235 10.53 8.21 -4.14
CA ILE A 235 10.30 8.08 -5.57
C ILE A 235 10.38 9.48 -6.17
N PRO A 236 11.21 9.72 -7.21
CA PRO A 236 11.26 11.02 -7.90
C PRO A 236 9.87 11.42 -8.37
N SER A 237 9.48 12.69 -8.21
CA SER A 237 8.18 13.15 -8.70
C SER A 237 8.10 13.13 -10.24
N MET A 238 6.88 13.11 -10.77
CA MET A 238 6.60 13.27 -12.20
C MET A 238 7.17 14.59 -12.74
N GLU A 239 7.16 15.64 -11.91
CA GLU A 239 7.76 16.92 -12.25
C GLU A 239 9.29 16.82 -12.35
N LYS A 240 9.93 16.18 -11.38
CA LYS A 240 11.39 16.01 -11.39
C LYS A 240 11.83 15.18 -12.60
N ARG A 241 11.11 14.09 -12.86
CA ARG A 241 11.46 13.06 -13.85
C ARG A 241 11.06 13.42 -15.27
N PHE A 242 9.82 13.88 -15.45
CA PHE A 242 9.21 14.09 -16.77
C PHE A 242 8.86 15.56 -17.04
N LYS A 243 9.20 16.49 -16.14
CA LYS A 243 8.81 17.91 -16.23
C LYS A 243 7.30 18.11 -16.34
N LEU A 244 6.52 17.14 -15.85
CA LEU A 244 5.07 17.16 -15.90
C LEU A 244 4.49 17.69 -14.59
N ARG A 245 3.66 18.73 -14.70
CA ARG A 245 2.75 19.13 -13.62
C ARG A 245 1.50 18.26 -13.70
N SER A 246 1.43 17.28 -12.81
CA SER A 246 0.43 16.21 -12.89
C SER A 246 -0.74 16.41 -11.92
N TYR A 247 -1.93 16.06 -12.39
CA TYR A 247 -3.18 16.11 -11.64
C TYR A 247 -3.91 14.76 -11.75
N ALA A 248 -4.27 14.16 -10.62
CA ALA A 248 -4.87 12.82 -10.58
C ALA A 248 -6.32 12.88 -10.10
N ILE A 249 -7.22 12.31 -10.90
CA ILE A 249 -8.64 12.12 -10.58
C ILE A 249 -8.84 10.64 -10.30
N ALA A 250 -8.98 10.28 -9.01
CA ALA A 250 -9.20 8.92 -8.58
C ALA A 250 -9.96 8.87 -7.25
N ASN A 251 -10.89 7.94 -7.11
CA ASN A 251 -11.63 7.73 -5.85
C ASN A 251 -10.98 6.66 -4.98
N TYR A 252 -10.48 5.58 -5.59
CA TYR A 252 -9.91 4.47 -4.83
C TYR A 252 -8.61 4.89 -4.13
N PRO A 253 -8.50 4.72 -2.81
CA PRO A 253 -7.43 5.40 -2.06
C PRO A 253 -6.03 4.83 -2.33
N MET A 254 -5.88 3.60 -2.83
CA MET A 254 -4.59 3.12 -3.36
C MET A 254 -4.10 3.95 -4.55
N TYR A 255 -4.97 4.25 -5.52
CA TYR A 255 -4.59 5.05 -6.70
C TYR A 255 -4.22 6.48 -6.30
N ARG A 256 -4.95 7.02 -5.33
CA ARG A 256 -4.64 8.33 -4.71
C ARG A 256 -3.27 8.30 -4.04
N GLY A 257 -2.96 7.24 -3.27
CA GLY A 257 -1.67 7.07 -2.61
C GLY A 257 -0.50 6.97 -3.59
N VAL A 258 -0.61 6.12 -4.61
CA VAL A 258 0.43 5.97 -5.65
C VAL A 258 0.64 7.28 -6.41
N ALA A 259 -0.44 7.98 -6.79
CA ALA A 259 -0.36 9.28 -7.45
C ALA A 259 0.34 10.33 -6.57
N GLN A 260 0.07 10.37 -5.27
CA GLN A 260 0.77 11.26 -4.34
C GLN A 260 2.25 10.91 -4.19
N MET A 261 2.62 9.63 -4.16
CA MET A 261 4.01 9.19 -4.05
C MET A 261 4.87 9.69 -5.21
N VAL A 262 4.30 9.83 -6.41
CA VAL A 262 4.97 10.41 -7.58
C VAL A 262 4.71 11.91 -7.74
N GLY A 263 4.19 12.57 -6.70
CA GLY A 263 4.03 14.03 -6.64
C GLY A 263 2.85 14.60 -7.43
N MET A 264 1.84 13.81 -7.79
CA MET A 264 0.64 14.34 -8.43
C MET A 264 -0.26 15.08 -7.42
N VAL A 265 -0.86 16.18 -7.88
CA VAL A 265 -1.93 16.86 -7.13
C VAL A 265 -3.21 16.05 -7.27
N LEU A 266 -3.87 15.74 -6.15
CA LEU A 266 -5.12 14.98 -6.18
C LEU A 266 -6.34 15.87 -6.33
N HIS A 267 -7.27 15.47 -7.19
CA HIS A 267 -8.64 15.98 -7.17
C HIS A 267 -9.35 15.55 -5.87
N PRO A 268 -10.28 16.36 -5.34
CA PRO A 268 -11.23 15.90 -4.32
C PRO A 268 -11.91 14.59 -4.73
N ILE A 269 -12.33 13.77 -3.76
CA ILE A 269 -13.11 12.57 -4.08
C ILE A 269 -14.41 13.02 -4.77
N THR A 270 -14.72 12.42 -5.91
CA THR A 270 -15.96 12.70 -6.63
C THR A 270 -17.01 11.68 -6.21
N PRO A 271 -18.29 12.07 -6.05
CA PRO A 271 -19.34 11.09 -5.85
C PRO A 271 -19.42 10.15 -7.05
N ASP A 272 -19.83 8.91 -6.81
CA ASP A 272 -20.13 7.99 -7.90
C ASP A 272 -21.29 8.54 -8.73
N ILE A 273 -21.21 8.38 -10.05
CA ILE A 273 -22.33 8.70 -10.93
C ILE A 273 -23.40 7.65 -10.65
N PRO A 274 -24.64 8.05 -10.31
CA PRO A 274 -25.73 7.10 -10.14
C PRO A 274 -25.86 6.24 -11.39
N SER A 275 -25.78 4.92 -11.21
CA SER A 275 -26.03 3.94 -12.28
C SER A 275 -27.50 3.89 -12.65
#